data_AF-A0A0B7G0Z3-F1
#
_entry.id   AF-A0A0B7G0Z3-F1
#
_cell.length_a   1.000
_cell.length_b   1.000
_cell.length_c   1.000
_cell.angle_alpha   90.00
_cell.angle_beta   90.00
_cell.angle_gamma   90.00
#
_symmetry.space_group_name_H-M   'P 1'
#
loop_
_entity.id
_entity.type
_entity.pdbx_description
1 polymer ?
#
loop_
_entity_poly.entity_id
_entity_poly.type
_entity_poly.pdbx_seq_one_letter_code
_entity_poly.pdbx_strand_id
1 'polypeptide(L)'
;MDAGIISAFKAQYRRRLARLAIRRDDAGFFNAYKVDQREAMELATAAWNSVTQETIANCWRHTGITPEQLVATAAPSIDASAGEPRSTESLAAELNLMPEYTHQAVYDMLAELEVDLPTEEDLSIQQVLQQIKF
;
A
#
# COMPACT_ATOMS: atom_id res chain seq x y z
N MET A 1 -19.79 2.34 -7.51
CA MET A 1 -19.35 3.71 -7.18
C MET A 1 -17.83 3.68 -7.21
N ASP A 2 -17.22 4.02 -8.35
CA ASP A 2 -15.76 4.00 -8.53
C ASP A 2 -15.36 5.28 -9.26
N ALA A 3 -14.78 6.25 -8.54
CA ALA A 3 -14.29 7.49 -9.15
C ALA A 3 -12.88 7.25 -9.73
N GLY A 4 -12.70 7.62 -11.00
CA GLY A 4 -11.42 7.72 -11.72
C GLY A 4 -10.43 6.57 -11.48
N ILE A 5 -9.51 6.78 -10.54
CA ILE A 5 -8.35 5.91 -10.27
C ILE A 5 -8.78 4.52 -9.84
N ILE A 6 -9.80 4.41 -8.99
CA ILE A 6 -10.30 3.10 -8.50
C ILE A 6 -10.88 2.29 -9.68
N SER A 7 -11.60 2.96 -10.57
CA SER A 7 -12.15 2.32 -11.77
C SER A 7 -11.03 1.84 -12.71
N ALA A 8 -10.01 2.67 -12.93
CA ALA A 8 -8.84 2.33 -13.74
C ALA A 8 -8.08 1.13 -13.17
N PHE A 9 -7.79 1.13 -11.86
CA PHE A 9 -7.16 0.01 -11.17
C PHE A 9 -7.99 -1.28 -11.32
N LYS A 10 -9.29 -1.23 -11.01
CA LYS A 10 -10.20 -2.39 -11.14
C LYS A 10 -10.26 -2.93 -12.56
N ALA A 11 -10.19 -2.06 -13.57
CA ALA A 11 -10.15 -2.48 -14.97
C ALA A 11 -8.83 -3.22 -15.28
N GLN A 12 -7.69 -2.71 -14.84
CA GLN A 12 -6.39 -3.36 -15.03
C GLN A 12 -6.33 -4.72 -14.31
N TYR A 13 -6.80 -4.78 -13.06
CA TYR A 13 -6.87 -6.03 -12.29
C TYR A 13 -7.73 -7.08 -13.00
N ARG A 14 -8.98 -6.72 -13.36
CA ARG A 14 -9.90 -7.63 -14.06
C ARG A 14 -9.34 -8.12 -15.39
N ARG A 15 -8.68 -7.26 -16.16
CA ARG A 15 -8.03 -7.65 -17.42
C ARG A 15 -6.93 -8.68 -17.20
N ARG A 16 -6.13 -8.54 -16.13
CA ARG A 16 -5.07 -9.48 -15.79
C ARG A 16 -5.62 -10.81 -15.29
N LEU A 17 -6.63 -10.75 -14.41
CA LEU A 17 -7.35 -11.94 -13.93
C LEU A 17 -7.97 -12.73 -15.08
N ALA A 18 -8.64 -12.06 -16.03
CA ALA A 18 -9.23 -12.72 -17.19
C ALA A 18 -8.17 -13.42 -18.05
N ARG A 19 -7.02 -12.79 -18.29
CA ARG A 19 -5.91 -13.43 -19.02
C ARG A 19 -5.35 -14.64 -18.28
N LEU A 20 -5.24 -14.57 -16.96
CA LEU A 20 -4.79 -15.68 -16.14
C LEU A 20 -5.79 -16.86 -16.22
N ALA A 21 -7.08 -16.56 -16.14
CA ALA A 21 -8.14 -17.55 -16.27
C ALA A 21 -8.10 -18.23 -17.65
N ILE A 22 -7.97 -17.48 -18.74
CA ILE A 22 -7.84 -18.06 -20.10
C ILE A 22 -6.65 -19.02 -20.17
N ARG A 23 -5.45 -18.60 -19.71
CA ARG A 23 -4.27 -19.48 -19.72
C ARG A 23 -4.45 -20.75 -18.90
N ARG A 24 -5.22 -20.70 -17.83
CA ARG A 24 -5.51 -21.84 -16.97
C ARG A 24 -6.56 -22.75 -17.58
N ASP A 25 -7.55 -22.19 -18.26
CA ASP A 25 -8.54 -22.94 -19.03
C ASP A 25 -7.85 -23.72 -20.16
N ASP A 26 -6.97 -23.06 -20.92
CA ASP A 26 -6.14 -23.67 -21.96
C ASP A 26 -5.26 -24.81 -21.41
N ALA A 27 -4.82 -24.70 -20.15
CA ALA A 27 -4.01 -25.70 -19.45
C ALA A 27 -4.85 -26.78 -18.72
N GLY A 28 -6.18 -26.75 -18.82
CA GLY A 28 -7.07 -27.76 -18.26
C GLY A 28 -7.33 -27.65 -16.75
N PHE A 29 -7.10 -26.49 -16.13
CA PHE A 29 -7.41 -26.29 -14.71
C PHE A 29 -8.92 -26.21 -14.47
N PHE A 30 -9.44 -27.03 -13.57
CA PHE A 30 -10.88 -27.08 -13.23
C PHE A 30 -11.44 -25.75 -12.70
N ASN A 31 -10.64 -24.93 -12.02
CA ASN A 31 -11.05 -23.63 -11.50
C ASN A 31 -10.11 -22.52 -11.97
N ALA A 32 -10.30 -22.09 -13.22
CA ALA A 32 -9.48 -21.08 -13.88
C ALA A 32 -9.42 -19.73 -13.13
N TYR A 33 -10.47 -19.39 -12.37
CA TYR A 33 -10.57 -18.14 -11.61
C TYR A 33 -10.11 -18.26 -10.16
N LYS A 34 -9.70 -19.45 -9.68
CA LYS A 34 -9.15 -19.59 -8.34
C LYS A 34 -7.83 -18.83 -8.26
N VAL A 35 -7.74 -17.88 -7.34
CA VAL A 35 -6.54 -17.08 -7.10
C VAL A 35 -6.28 -17.12 -5.60
N ASP A 36 -5.07 -17.49 -5.20
CA ASP A 36 -4.67 -17.42 -3.79
C ASP A 36 -4.28 -15.99 -3.40
N GLN A 37 -4.02 -15.75 -2.11
CA GLN A 37 -3.71 -14.40 -1.63
C GLN A 37 -2.45 -13.83 -2.28
N ARG A 38 -1.43 -14.65 -2.51
CA ARG A 38 -0.16 -14.21 -3.11
C ARG A 38 -0.37 -13.80 -4.57
N GLU A 39 -1.03 -14.63 -5.35
CA GLU A 39 -1.35 -14.32 -6.74
C GLU A 39 -2.25 -13.07 -6.85
N ALA A 40 -3.20 -12.90 -5.92
CA ALA A 40 -4.04 -11.71 -5.87
C ALA A 40 -3.20 -10.44 -5.60
N MET A 41 -2.24 -10.51 -4.68
CA MET A 41 -1.30 -9.42 -4.40
C MET A 41 -0.43 -9.11 -5.61
N GLU A 42 0.14 -10.12 -6.27
CA GLU A 42 0.94 -9.95 -7.48
C GLU A 42 0.13 -9.30 -8.62
N LEU A 43 -1.12 -9.74 -8.82
CA LEU A 43 -2.05 -9.14 -9.79
C LEU A 43 -2.40 -7.69 -9.43
N ALA A 44 -2.59 -7.38 -8.13
CA ALA A 44 -2.86 -6.05 -7.65
C ALA A 44 -1.66 -5.12 -7.86
N THR A 45 -0.45 -5.53 -7.49
CA THR A 45 0.78 -4.77 -7.75
C THR A 45 0.96 -4.50 -9.24
N ALA A 46 0.79 -5.52 -10.08
CA ALA A 46 0.89 -5.36 -11.52
C ALA A 46 -0.21 -4.45 -12.11
N ALA A 47 -1.42 -4.49 -11.56
CA ALA A 47 -2.52 -3.61 -11.96
C ALA A 47 -2.24 -2.16 -11.56
N TRP A 48 -1.76 -1.92 -10.35
CA TRP A 48 -1.38 -0.60 -9.86
C TRP A 48 -0.25 0.01 -10.68
N ASN A 49 0.81 -0.76 -10.96
CA ASN A 49 1.93 -0.31 -11.80
C ASN A 49 1.51 0.01 -13.26
N SER A 50 0.32 -0.43 -13.69
CA SER A 50 -0.24 -0.11 -15.01
C SER A 50 -1.09 1.17 -15.00
N VAL A 51 -1.40 1.73 -13.83
CA VAL A 51 -2.08 3.03 -13.71
C VAL A 51 -1.03 4.11 -13.92
N THR A 52 -1.10 4.83 -15.04
CA THR A 52 -0.12 5.85 -15.38
C THR A 52 -0.39 7.16 -14.63
N GLN A 53 0.65 7.99 -14.47
CA GLN A 53 0.50 9.35 -13.94
C GLN A 53 -0.51 10.16 -14.76
N GLU A 54 -0.52 9.97 -16.09
CA GLU A 54 -1.51 10.57 -16.98
C GLU A 54 -2.94 10.12 -16.65
N THR A 55 -3.14 8.82 -16.35
CA THR A 55 -4.45 8.30 -15.93
C THR A 55 -4.90 8.97 -14.63
N ILE A 56 -3.99 9.11 -13.65
CA ILE A 56 -4.25 9.78 -12.37
C ILE A 56 -4.62 11.25 -12.58
N ALA A 57 -3.84 11.99 -13.39
CA ALA A 57 -4.09 13.38 -13.71
C ALA A 57 -5.44 13.58 -14.43
N ASN A 58 -5.75 12.73 -15.41
CA ASN A 58 -7.03 12.75 -16.11
C ASN A 58 -8.20 12.45 -15.17
N CYS A 59 -8.02 11.51 -14.22
CA CYS A 59 -9.01 11.21 -13.20
C CYS A 59 -9.26 12.40 -12.28
N TRP A 60 -8.20 13.03 -11.76
CA TRP A 60 -8.33 14.21 -10.90
C TRP A 60 -8.95 15.41 -11.60
N ARG A 61 -8.64 15.61 -12.89
CA ARG A 61 -9.30 16.62 -13.73
C ARG A 61 -10.79 16.33 -13.87
N HIS A 62 -11.14 15.09 -14.19
CA HIS A 62 -12.54 14.68 -14.36
C HIS A 62 -13.34 14.77 -13.04
N THR A 63 -12.71 14.55 -11.89
CA THR A 63 -13.36 14.68 -10.58
C THR A 63 -13.30 16.10 -10.00
N GLY A 64 -12.69 17.07 -10.71
CA GLY A 64 -12.55 18.46 -10.25
C GLY A 64 -11.63 18.63 -9.04
N ILE A 65 -10.77 17.65 -8.73
CA ILE A 65 -9.83 17.71 -7.60
C ILE A 65 -8.68 18.67 -7.91
N THR A 66 -8.30 18.81 -9.18
CA THR A 66 -7.21 19.73 -9.58
C THR A 66 -7.79 21.09 -9.99
N PRO A 67 -7.25 22.21 -9.47
CA PRO A 67 -7.60 23.52 -10.00
C PRO A 67 -7.14 23.63 -11.45
N GLU A 68 -7.98 24.17 -12.32
CA GLU A 68 -7.82 24.23 -13.78
C GLU A 68 -6.58 25.04 -14.26
N GLN A 69 -5.85 25.66 -13.32
CA GLN A 69 -4.78 26.64 -13.57
C GLN A 69 -3.34 26.13 -13.36
N LEU A 70 -3.10 24.87 -12.97
CA LEU A 70 -1.74 24.36 -12.72
C LEU A 70 -1.08 23.65 -13.93
N VAL A 71 -1.46 24.01 -15.16
CA VAL A 71 -0.79 23.55 -16.39
C VAL A 71 0.24 24.58 -16.81
N ALA A 72 1.30 24.73 -16.03
CA ALA A 72 2.51 25.39 -16.49
C ALA A 72 3.75 24.83 -15.78
N THR A 73 4.65 24.34 -16.63
CA THR A 73 6.11 24.20 -16.45
C THR A 73 6.67 23.09 -15.56
N ALA A 74 7.19 22.08 -16.27
CA ALA A 74 8.52 21.46 -16.15
C ALA A 74 8.97 20.89 -14.80
N ALA A 75 9.26 19.58 -14.82
CA ALA A 75 9.83 18.80 -13.73
C ALA A 75 11.17 19.38 -13.21
N PRO A 76 11.42 19.31 -11.88
CA PRO A 76 12.77 19.28 -11.36
C PRO A 76 13.24 17.82 -11.19
N SER A 77 14.41 17.55 -11.73
CA SER A 77 15.22 16.36 -11.46
C SER A 77 15.57 16.28 -9.96
N ILE A 78 15.15 15.21 -9.29
CA ILE A 78 15.55 14.92 -7.91
C ILE A 78 16.89 14.18 -7.95
N ASP A 79 17.92 14.87 -7.48
CA ASP A 79 19.25 14.33 -7.27
C ASP A 79 19.24 13.38 -6.05
N ALA A 80 19.82 12.19 -6.23
CA ALA A 80 19.88 11.15 -5.22
C ALA A 80 21.00 11.45 -4.23
N SER A 81 20.72 12.22 -3.18
CA SER A 81 21.60 12.32 -2.02
C SER A 81 21.14 11.36 -0.91
N ALA A 82 22.14 10.69 -0.33
CA ALA A 82 21.99 9.64 0.68
C ALA A 82 21.14 10.11 1.86
N GLY A 83 20.06 9.36 2.16
CA GLY A 83 19.20 9.64 3.30
C GLY A 83 19.95 9.43 4.61
N GLU A 84 20.14 10.53 5.34
CA GLU A 84 20.36 10.48 6.79
C GLU A 84 19.19 9.70 7.45
N PRO A 85 19.45 8.93 8.52
CA PRO A 85 18.38 8.26 9.25
C PRO A 85 17.42 9.34 9.79
N ARG A 86 16.23 9.38 9.21
CA ARG A 86 15.13 10.25 9.60
C ARG A 86 14.85 10.02 11.08
N SER A 87 15.16 11.01 11.92
CA SER A 87 14.74 11.04 13.32
C SER A 87 13.25 10.70 13.38
N THR A 88 12.88 9.65 14.11
CA THR A 88 11.49 9.23 14.28
C THR A 88 10.81 10.22 15.22
N GLU A 89 10.30 11.32 14.67
CA GLU A 89 9.32 12.12 15.37
C GLU A 89 8.07 11.27 15.63
N SER A 90 7.34 11.56 16.71
CA SER A 90 6.06 10.88 17.00
C SER A 90 5.14 10.99 15.79
N LEU A 91 4.43 9.91 15.48
CA LEU A 91 3.49 9.82 14.38
C LEU A 91 2.42 10.92 14.47
N ALA A 92 2.04 11.30 15.69
CA ALA A 92 1.12 12.40 15.94
C ALA A 92 1.68 13.76 15.48
N ALA A 93 2.99 13.99 15.65
CA ALA A 93 3.67 15.19 15.17
C ALA A 93 3.81 15.19 13.65
N GLU A 94 4.14 14.04 13.05
CA GLU A 94 4.22 13.90 11.58
C GLU A 94 2.88 14.20 10.89
N LEU A 95 1.76 13.83 11.53
CA LEU A 95 0.40 14.08 11.03
C LEU A 95 -0.10 15.52 11.28
N ASN A 96 0.68 16.36 11.96
CA ASN A 96 0.34 17.75 12.32
C ASN A 96 -1.04 17.88 13.00
N LEU A 97 -1.34 16.97 13.91
CA LEU A 97 -2.61 16.95 14.65
C LEU A 97 -2.71 18.14 15.60
N MET A 98 -3.82 18.88 15.52
CA MET A 98 -4.08 20.05 16.36
C MET A 98 -4.72 19.62 17.69
N PRO A 99 -4.04 19.79 18.84
CA PRO A 99 -4.49 19.26 20.13
C PRO A 99 -5.89 19.72 20.54
N GLU A 100 -6.30 20.93 20.15
CA GLU A 100 -7.59 21.52 20.50
C GLU A 100 -8.79 20.86 19.80
N TYR A 101 -8.56 20.16 18.68
CA TYR A 101 -9.62 19.59 17.83
C TYR A 101 -9.56 18.07 17.73
N THR A 102 -8.52 17.46 18.27
CA THR A 102 -8.30 16.02 18.21
C THR A 102 -8.69 15.38 19.52
N HIS A 103 -9.66 14.47 19.45
CA HIS A 103 -10.14 13.74 20.61
C HIS A 103 -9.01 12.90 21.22
N GLN A 104 -8.92 12.88 22.56
CA GLN A 104 -7.87 12.19 23.31
C GLN A 104 -7.66 10.73 22.87
N ALA A 105 -8.76 10.01 22.62
CA ALA A 105 -8.73 8.63 22.12
C ALA A 105 -7.94 8.44 20.81
N VAL A 106 -7.78 9.48 19.98
CA VAL A 106 -6.95 9.41 18.77
C VAL A 106 -5.47 9.41 19.13
N TYR A 107 -5.04 10.20 20.11
CA TYR A 107 -3.67 10.15 20.62
C TYR A 107 -3.38 8.82 21.32
N ASP A 108 -4.33 8.31 22.10
CA ASP A 108 -4.17 7.03 22.80
C ASP A 108 -3.99 5.87 21.78
N MET A 109 -4.78 5.87 20.71
CA MET A 109 -4.64 4.90 19.61
C MET A 109 -3.30 5.03 18.89
N LEU A 110 -2.83 6.25 18.63
CA LEU A 110 -1.55 6.47 17.96
C LEU A 110 -0.38 6.05 18.85
N ALA A 111 -0.47 6.29 20.16
CA ALA A 111 0.53 5.85 21.13
C ALA A 111 0.63 4.32 21.18
N GLU A 112 -0.48 3.59 21.09
CA GLU A 112 -0.45 2.12 20.98
C GLU A 112 0.23 1.61 19.71
N LEU A 113 0.12 2.36 18.60
CA LEU A 113 0.77 2.04 17.33
C LEU A 113 2.25 2.43 17.28
N GLU A 114 2.67 3.39 18.12
CA GLU A 114 4.07 3.76 18.33
C GLU A 114 4.83 2.77 19.22
N VAL A 115 4.12 1.90 19.96
CA VAL A 115 4.76 0.83 20.72
C VAL A 115 5.33 -0.18 19.73
N ASP A 116 6.67 -0.26 19.67
CA ASP A 116 7.37 -1.36 19.02
C ASP A 116 6.86 -2.68 19.62
N LEU A 117 5.98 -3.37 18.87
CA LEU A 117 5.54 -4.71 19.23
C LEU A 117 6.80 -5.57 19.29
N PRO A 118 7.06 -6.28 20.40
CA PRO A 118 8.17 -7.21 20.45
C PRO A 118 7.94 -8.24 19.33
N THR A 119 8.77 -8.16 18.29
CA THR A 119 8.93 -9.28 17.37
C THR A 119 9.53 -10.37 18.23
N GLU A 120 8.73 -11.42 18.47
CA GLU A 120 8.96 -12.60 19.31
C GLU A 120 10.32 -12.64 20.01
N GLU A 121 10.35 -12.64 21.35
CA GLU A 121 11.59 -12.79 22.13
C GLU A 121 12.43 -13.93 21.55
N ASP A 122 13.65 -13.62 21.09
CA ASP A 122 14.62 -14.63 20.65
C ASP A 122 14.87 -15.57 21.83
N LEU A 123 14.17 -16.71 21.83
CA LEU A 123 14.41 -17.79 22.78
C LEU A 123 15.88 -18.18 22.64
N SER A 124 16.64 -17.93 23.70
CA SER A 124 18.03 -18.36 23.77
C SER A 124 18.08 -19.88 23.54
N ILE A 125 19.10 -20.37 22.83
CA ILE A 125 19.33 -21.80 22.62
C ILE A 125 19.27 -22.58 23.97
N GLN A 126 19.64 -21.95 25.08
CA GLN A 126 19.52 -22.53 26.42
C GLN A 126 18.07 -22.74 26.90
N GLN A 127 17.16 -21.81 26.58
CA GLN A 127 15.73 -21.91 26.92
C GLN A 127 15.02 -22.97 26.08
N VAL A 128 15.38 -23.09 24.80
CA VAL A 128 14.91 -24.18 23.92
C VAL A 128 15.34 -25.54 24.47
N LEU A 129 16.59 -25.67 24.93
CA LEU A 129 17.11 -26.92 25.50
C LEU A 129 16.46 -27.30 26.85
N GLN A 130 15.97 -26.33 27.63
CA GLN A 130 15.24 -26.62 28.86
C GLN A 130 13.83 -27.17 28.61
N GLN A 131 13.19 -26.83 27.49
CA GLN A 131 11.86 -27.34 27.14
C GLN A 131 11.86 -28.76 26.57
N ILE A 132 13.03 -29.34 26.26
CA ILE A 132 13.16 -30.69 25.67
C ILE A 132 13.48 -31.77 26.73
N LYS A 133 13.52 -31.44 28.03
CA LYS A 133 13.67 -32.47 29.07
C LYS A 133 12.32 -33.12 29.40
N PHE A 134 12.18 -34.40 29.03
CA PHE A 134 11.18 -35.33 29.58
C PHE A 134 11.29 -35.46 31.10
#